data_AF-X0T012-F1
#
_entry.id   AF-X0T012-F1
#
_cell.length_a   1.000
_cell.length_b   1.000
_cell.length_c   1.000
_cell.angle_alpha   90.00
_cell.angle_beta   90.00
_cell.angle_gamma   90.00
#
_symmetry.space_group_name_H-M   'P 1'
#
loop_
_entity.id
_entity.type
_entity.pdbx_description
1 polymer ?
#
loop_
_entity_poly.entity_id
_entity_poly.type
_entity_poly.pdbx_seq_one_letter_code
_entity_poly.pdbx_strand_id
1 'polypeptide(L)'
;DNIRVHRQDHRLTIIYILKYNSYNPLTPDIGPQRGTTEGTTEGTTERPYINKDINKDNINKDDKIKGSLKRSSLSQLKVDVIFKWNKLAQEYNLAPCLNINSGSVREKNLRARSAEKNFDFDLLIDMIRNSPFLLGKTKDPFFVFFDWIIKPTNYQKIIEGNYLDRRSYQRFSGIIDGIKDLKKQYKEASKNET
;
A
#
# COMPACT_ATOMS: atom_id res chain seq x y z
N ASP A 1 23.82 14.17 35.78
CA ASP A 1 22.59 13.59 35.19
C ASP A 1 22.75 13.32 33.71
N ASN A 2 22.98 12.05 33.34
CA ASN A 2 23.15 11.63 31.94
C ASN A 2 21.87 10.92 31.47
N ILE A 3 21.11 11.59 30.61
CA ILE A 3 19.98 10.98 29.89
C ILE A 3 20.56 10.01 28.85
N ARG A 4 20.46 8.72 29.14
CA ARG A 4 20.83 7.66 28.20
C ARG A 4 19.70 7.52 27.16
N VAL A 5 19.91 8.11 25.99
CA VAL A 5 19.01 7.96 24.83
C VAL A 5 18.89 6.47 24.50
N HIS A 6 17.70 5.92 24.71
CA HIS A 6 17.38 4.54 24.38
C HIS A 6 17.30 4.43 22.86
N ARG A 7 18.43 4.10 22.21
CA ARG A 7 18.43 3.69 20.80
C ARG A 7 17.55 2.44 20.70
N GLN A 8 16.39 2.56 20.07
CA GLN A 8 15.63 1.40 19.62
C GLN A 8 16.53 0.60 18.69
N ASP A 9 16.89 -0.60 19.13
CA ASP A 9 17.76 -1.48 18.37
C ASP A 9 16.98 -2.03 17.16
N HIS A 10 17.12 -1.34 16.04
CA HIS A 10 16.52 -1.73 14.77
C HIS A 10 16.98 -3.12 14.32
N ARG A 11 18.10 -3.65 14.84
CA ARG A 11 18.54 -5.03 14.54
C ARG A 11 17.58 -6.06 15.11
N LEU A 12 17.08 -5.87 16.33
CA LEU A 12 16.09 -6.78 16.93
C LEU A 12 14.76 -6.76 16.18
N THR A 13 14.32 -5.58 15.71
CA THR A 13 13.09 -5.44 14.91
C THR A 13 13.23 -6.10 13.54
N ILE A 14 14.36 -5.90 12.86
CA ILE A 14 14.65 -6.54 11.57
C ILE A 14 14.79 -8.05 11.72
N ILE A 15 15.48 -8.54 12.76
CA ILE A 15 15.60 -9.97 13.05
C ILE A 15 14.22 -10.59 13.32
N TYR A 16 13.34 -9.89 14.04
CA TYR A 16 11.97 -10.37 14.30
C TYR A 16 11.14 -10.48 13.02
N ILE A 17 11.25 -9.50 12.11
CA ILE A 17 10.57 -9.50 10.81
C ILE A 17 11.09 -10.65 9.91
N LEU A 18 12.40 -10.92 9.92
CA LEU A 18 12.98 -12.02 9.13
C LEU A 18 12.56 -13.41 9.66
N LYS A 19 12.42 -13.57 10.98
CA LYS A 19 11.93 -14.81 11.58
C LYS A 19 10.48 -15.11 11.17
N TYR A 20 9.62 -14.09 11.08
CA TYR A 20 8.22 -14.27 10.68
C TYR A 20 8.06 -14.68 9.20
N ASN A 21 8.96 -14.25 8.31
CA ASN A 21 8.95 -14.69 6.90
C ASN A 21 9.44 -16.13 6.69
N SER A 22 10.04 -16.76 7.70
CA SER A 22 10.51 -18.16 7.63
C SER A 22 9.47 -19.20 8.07
N TYR A 23 8.35 -18.77 8.65
CA TYR A 23 7.21 -19.65 8.92
C TYR A 23 6.28 -19.69 7.71
N ASN A 24 6.52 -20.66 6.83
CA ASN A 24 5.56 -21.11 5.83
C ASN A 24 4.97 -22.45 6.28
N PRO A 25 3.86 -22.48 7.04
CA PRO A 25 3.15 -23.71 7.24
C PRO A 25 2.43 -24.07 5.94
N LEU A 26 2.96 -25.08 5.26
CA LEU A 26 2.28 -25.82 4.21
C LEU A 26 0.81 -26.05 4.60
N THR A 27 -0.11 -25.38 3.93
CA THR A 27 -1.51 -25.81 3.87
C THR A 27 -1.79 -26.24 2.43
N PRO A 28 -2.19 -27.51 2.21
CA PRO A 28 -2.60 -27.97 0.90
C PRO A 28 -3.80 -27.17 0.41
N ASP A 29 -3.73 -26.81 -0.87
CA ASP A 29 -4.82 -26.33 -1.71
C ASP A 29 -6.08 -27.21 -1.56
N ILE A 30 -7.20 -26.62 -1.15
CA ILE A 30 -8.54 -27.21 -1.33
C ILE A 30 -9.34 -26.24 -2.20
N GLY A 31 -8.97 -26.20 -3.49
CA GLY A 31 -9.89 -25.91 -4.59
C GLY A 31 -10.60 -27.20 -5.05
N PRO A 32 -11.80 -27.11 -5.65
CA PRO A 32 -12.58 -28.28 -6.02
C PRO A 32 -11.94 -29.06 -7.19
N GLN A 33 -11.85 -30.37 -6.98
CA GLN A 33 -11.24 -31.40 -7.84
C GLN A 33 -11.87 -31.53 -9.23
N ARG A 34 -11.02 -31.60 -10.27
CA ARG A 34 -11.25 -32.38 -11.51
C ARG A 34 -9.92 -32.88 -12.11
N GLY A 35 -9.72 -34.20 -12.11
CA GLY A 35 -9.13 -34.98 -13.22
C GLY A 35 -7.61 -35.11 -13.36
N THR A 36 -7.05 -36.12 -12.69
CA THR A 36 -6.08 -37.16 -13.16
C THR A 36 -4.88 -36.86 -14.09
N THR A 37 -3.70 -37.28 -13.59
CA THR A 37 -2.52 -37.97 -14.21
C THR A 37 -1.67 -37.20 -15.24
N GLU A 38 -0.33 -37.27 -15.32
CA GLU A 38 0.78 -37.91 -14.57
C GLU A 38 2.12 -37.35 -15.15
N GLY A 39 3.18 -37.31 -14.32
CA GLY A 39 4.60 -37.42 -14.70
C GLY A 39 5.40 -36.15 -15.05
N THR A 40 6.72 -35.99 -14.83
CA THR A 40 7.81 -36.56 -13.98
C THR A 40 9.07 -35.75 -14.34
N THR A 41 10.05 -35.64 -13.42
CA THR A 41 11.50 -35.32 -13.60
C THR A 41 11.95 -33.92 -14.08
N GLU A 42 12.64 -33.12 -13.26
CA GLU A 42 14.11 -33.09 -12.94
C GLU A 42 14.91 -32.14 -13.86
N GLY A 43 15.91 -31.44 -13.30
CA GLY A 43 17.04 -30.90 -14.09
C GLY A 43 17.50 -29.47 -13.79
N THR A 44 18.31 -29.33 -12.75
CA THR A 44 19.29 -28.24 -12.52
C THR A 44 20.26 -28.04 -13.69
N THR A 45 20.57 -26.78 -14.09
CA THR A 45 21.96 -26.32 -14.35
C THR A 45 22.06 -24.78 -14.30
N GLU A 46 23.14 -24.29 -13.68
CA GLU A 46 23.49 -22.87 -13.53
C GLU A 46 24.31 -22.28 -14.72
N ARG A 47 24.23 -20.94 -14.85
CA ARG A 47 25.23 -19.93 -15.35
C ARG A 47 25.34 -19.65 -16.88
N PRO A 48 26.03 -18.56 -17.31
CA PRO A 48 25.45 -17.22 -17.44
C PRO A 48 25.77 -16.59 -18.81
N TYR A 49 24.78 -16.06 -19.54
CA TYR A 49 25.05 -15.33 -20.78
C TYR A 49 24.92 -13.82 -20.56
N ILE A 50 26.08 -13.17 -20.42
CA ILE A 50 26.24 -11.73 -20.61
C ILE A 50 26.22 -11.49 -22.11
N ASN A 51 25.11 -10.98 -22.65
CA ASN A 51 25.10 -10.40 -23.99
C ASN A 51 25.34 -8.89 -23.89
N LYS A 52 26.53 -8.47 -24.34
CA LYS A 52 26.85 -7.09 -24.67
C LYS A 52 26.28 -6.81 -26.07
N ASP A 53 25.03 -6.38 -26.13
CA ASP A 53 24.51 -5.69 -27.30
C ASP A 53 24.33 -4.22 -26.94
N ILE A 54 25.33 -3.43 -27.33
CA ILE A 54 25.30 -1.98 -27.33
C ILE A 54 24.40 -1.59 -28.51
N ASN A 55 23.09 -1.46 -28.27
CA ASN A 55 22.21 -0.81 -29.22
C ASN A 55 22.08 0.68 -28.89
N LYS A 56 22.42 1.47 -29.91
CA LYS A 56 22.58 2.91 -29.89
C LYS A 56 21.22 3.57 -30.10
N ASP A 57 20.37 3.53 -29.07
CA ASP A 57 19.12 4.26 -29.08
C ASP A 57 19.32 5.61 -28.39
N ASN A 58 19.24 6.69 -29.18
CA ASN A 58 19.04 8.06 -28.69
C ASN A 58 17.64 8.17 -28.06
N ILE A 59 17.45 7.51 -26.92
CA ILE A 59 16.30 7.74 -26.03
C ILE A 59 16.70 8.91 -25.13
N ASN A 60 15.94 9.99 -25.19
CA ASN A 60 16.09 11.18 -24.33
C ASN A 60 16.53 10.78 -22.92
N LYS A 61 17.76 11.16 -22.54
CA LYS A 61 18.31 10.90 -21.21
C LYS A 61 17.36 11.38 -20.12
N ASP A 62 16.63 12.46 -20.38
CA ASP A 62 15.64 13.05 -19.47
C ASP A 62 14.45 12.14 -19.19
N ASP A 63 13.95 11.40 -20.18
CA ASP A 63 12.84 10.46 -20.01
C ASP A 63 13.29 9.20 -19.27
N LYS A 64 14.52 8.74 -19.53
CA LYS A 64 15.13 7.63 -18.79
C LYS A 64 15.38 7.99 -17.33
N ILE A 65 15.84 9.22 -17.04
CA ILE A 65 16.06 9.73 -15.69
C ILE A 65 14.72 9.93 -14.97
N LYS A 66 13.71 10.56 -15.59
CA LYS A 66 12.35 10.71 -15.03
C LYS A 66 11.71 9.36 -14.74
N GLY A 67 11.83 8.40 -15.64
CA GLY A 67 11.34 7.03 -15.45
C GLY A 67 12.05 6.32 -14.30
N SER A 68 13.37 6.50 -14.16
CA SER A 68 14.15 5.96 -13.04
C SER A 68 13.76 6.58 -11.70
N LEU A 69 13.64 7.91 -11.63
CA LEU A 69 13.26 8.66 -10.43
C LEU A 69 11.81 8.35 -9.99
N LYS A 70 10.89 8.19 -10.95
CA LYS A 70 9.52 7.76 -10.67
C LYS A 70 9.45 6.34 -10.14
N ARG A 71 10.31 5.43 -10.65
CA ARG A 71 10.42 4.06 -10.14
C ARG A 71 11.02 4.03 -8.74
N SER A 72 12.07 4.81 -8.46
CA SER A 72 12.65 4.88 -7.11
C SER A 72 11.67 5.48 -6.11
N SER A 73 10.94 6.53 -6.49
CA SER A 73 9.86 7.12 -5.69
C SER A 73 8.74 6.13 -5.39
N LEU A 74 8.27 5.35 -6.38
CA LEU A 74 7.24 4.34 -6.16
C LEU A 74 7.72 3.19 -5.27
N SER A 75 8.97 2.74 -5.42
CA SER A 75 9.55 1.71 -4.55
C SER A 75 9.63 2.19 -3.11
N GLN A 76 10.06 3.43 -2.87
CA GLN A 76 10.08 4.03 -1.54
C GLN A 76 8.67 4.14 -0.96
N LEU A 77 7.70 4.57 -1.77
CA LEU A 77 6.30 4.65 -1.37
C LEU A 77 5.76 3.28 -0.94
N LYS A 78 6.04 2.21 -1.69
CA LYS A 78 5.60 0.85 -1.33
C LYS A 78 6.11 0.44 0.06
N VAL A 79 7.38 0.70 0.34
CA VAL A 79 7.98 0.39 1.66
C VAL A 79 7.28 1.19 2.76
N ASP A 80 7.07 2.48 2.55
CA ASP A 80 6.45 3.38 3.52
C ASP A 80 4.99 2.99 3.83
N VAL A 81 4.16 2.75 2.81
CA VAL A 81 2.75 2.40 3.03
C VAL A 81 2.58 1.02 3.66
N ILE A 82 3.44 0.05 3.32
CA ILE A 82 3.45 -1.27 3.97
C ILE A 82 3.78 -1.11 5.45
N PHE A 83 4.81 -0.33 5.77
CA PHE A 83 5.22 -0.08 7.15
C PHE A 83 4.10 0.58 7.96
N LYS A 84 3.51 1.67 7.44
CA LYS A 84 2.42 2.41 8.08
C LYS A 84 1.17 1.54 8.28
N TRP A 85 0.78 0.81 7.24
CA TRP A 85 -0.34 -0.13 7.33
C TRP A 85 -0.09 -1.22 8.37
N ASN A 86 1.08 -1.86 8.36
CA ASN A 86 1.36 -2.97 9.28
C ASN A 86 1.47 -2.50 10.74
N LYS A 87 1.90 -1.25 11.00
CA LYS A 87 1.80 -0.64 12.33
C LYS A 87 0.35 -0.55 12.81
N LEU A 88 -0.54 -0.02 11.96
CA LEU A 88 -1.97 0.05 12.28
C LEU A 88 -2.59 -1.35 12.45
N ALA A 89 -2.23 -2.27 11.56
CA ALA A 89 -2.73 -3.64 11.59
C ALA A 89 -2.35 -4.35 12.88
N GLN A 90 -1.12 -4.14 13.38
CA GLN A 90 -0.70 -4.62 14.69
C GLN A 90 -1.48 -3.95 15.84
N GLU A 91 -1.69 -2.64 15.78
CA GLU A 91 -2.41 -1.87 16.81
C GLU A 91 -3.86 -2.35 16.99
N TYR A 92 -4.52 -2.76 15.90
CA TYR A 92 -5.96 -3.10 15.88
C TYR A 92 -6.29 -4.54 15.47
N ASN A 93 -5.30 -5.44 15.42
CA ASN A 93 -5.46 -6.83 14.99
C ASN A 93 -6.09 -6.99 13.58
N LEU A 94 -5.66 -6.16 12.62
CA LEU A 94 -6.07 -6.26 11.21
C LEU A 94 -5.12 -7.16 10.42
N ALA A 95 -5.55 -7.58 9.22
CA ALA A 95 -4.70 -8.36 8.33
C ALA A 95 -3.49 -7.53 7.82
N PRO A 96 -2.24 -8.02 7.97
CA PRO A 96 -1.06 -7.31 7.49
C PRO A 96 -0.97 -7.35 5.96
N CYS A 97 -0.25 -6.38 5.39
CA CYS A 97 0.18 -6.38 4.00
C CYS A 97 1.64 -6.84 3.92
N LEU A 98 1.89 -7.99 3.29
CA LEU A 98 3.25 -8.57 3.22
C LEU A 98 4.08 -7.97 2.08
N ASN A 99 3.47 -7.69 0.93
CA ASN A 99 4.16 -7.19 -0.25
C ASN A 99 3.23 -6.42 -1.22
N ILE A 100 3.85 -5.65 -2.11
CA ILE A 100 3.21 -4.98 -3.25
C ILE A 100 3.99 -5.32 -4.52
N ASN A 101 3.61 -6.46 -5.12
CA ASN A 101 4.26 -6.98 -6.32
C ASN A 101 4.06 -6.07 -7.52
N SER A 102 5.11 -5.90 -8.33
CA SER A 102 5.05 -5.11 -9.56
C SER A 102 4.03 -5.71 -10.54
N GLY A 103 3.24 -4.86 -11.20
CA GLY A 103 2.17 -5.27 -12.12
C GLY A 103 0.86 -5.73 -11.46
N SER A 104 0.86 -5.95 -10.14
CA SER A 104 -0.33 -6.38 -9.40
C SER A 104 -1.44 -5.31 -9.39
N VAL A 105 -2.69 -5.74 -9.18
CA VAL A 105 -3.82 -4.83 -8.95
C VAL A 105 -3.55 -3.91 -7.76
N ARG A 106 -2.90 -4.43 -6.71
CA ARG A 106 -2.48 -3.67 -5.53
C ARG A 106 -1.53 -2.53 -5.89
N GLU A 107 -0.48 -2.80 -6.68
CA GLU A 107 0.42 -1.73 -7.16
C GLU A 107 -0.31 -0.72 -8.04
N LYS A 108 -1.16 -1.19 -8.98
CA LYS A 108 -1.90 -0.30 -9.89
C LYS A 108 -2.80 0.66 -9.11
N ASN A 109 -3.54 0.14 -8.12
CA ASN A 109 -4.38 0.95 -7.25
C ASN A 109 -3.57 1.96 -6.44
N LEU A 110 -2.49 1.52 -5.78
CA LEU A 110 -1.62 2.41 -5.02
C LEU A 110 -0.99 3.50 -5.90
N ARG A 111 -0.48 3.14 -7.08
CA ARG A 111 0.09 4.08 -8.05
C ARG A 111 -0.95 5.10 -8.50
N ALA A 112 -2.20 4.68 -8.70
CA ALA A 112 -3.29 5.59 -9.03
C ALA A 112 -3.57 6.54 -7.87
N ARG A 113 -3.60 6.05 -6.61
CA ARG A 113 -3.76 6.91 -5.42
C ARG A 113 -2.61 7.92 -5.31
N SER A 114 -1.37 7.48 -5.47
CA SER A 114 -0.18 8.35 -5.34
C SER A 114 -0.07 9.45 -6.39
N ALA A 115 -0.85 9.35 -7.47
CA ALA A 115 -0.94 10.39 -8.50
C ALA A 115 -2.06 11.41 -8.21
N GLU A 116 -2.93 11.16 -7.22
CA GLU A 116 -3.96 12.10 -6.79
C GLU A 116 -3.32 13.25 -6.01
N LYS A 117 -3.80 14.48 -6.25
CA LYS A 117 -3.22 15.68 -5.63
C LYS A 117 -3.41 15.75 -4.12
N ASN A 118 -4.44 15.09 -3.61
CA ASN A 118 -4.74 14.92 -2.19
C ASN A 118 -4.32 13.54 -1.67
N PHE A 119 -3.29 12.93 -2.27
CA PHE A 119 -2.73 11.71 -1.75
C PHE A 119 -2.05 11.97 -0.41
N ASP A 120 -2.62 11.41 0.65
CA ASP A 120 -2.05 11.47 1.99
C ASP A 120 -2.34 10.14 2.71
N PHE A 121 -1.33 9.28 2.76
CA PHE A 121 -1.46 7.97 3.39
C PHE A 121 -1.45 8.07 4.93
N ASP A 122 -0.82 9.09 5.51
CA ASP A 122 -0.83 9.31 6.96
C ASP A 122 -2.22 9.74 7.41
N LEU A 123 -2.83 10.69 6.68
CA LEU A 123 -4.22 11.08 6.89
C LEU A 123 -5.16 9.87 6.73
N LEU A 124 -4.97 9.03 5.73
CA LEU A 124 -5.75 7.81 5.54
C LEU A 124 -5.70 6.89 6.78
N ILE A 125 -4.50 6.66 7.32
CA ILE A 125 -4.29 5.85 8.53
C ILE A 125 -4.96 6.50 9.74
N ASP A 126 -4.85 7.83 9.90
CA ASP A 126 -5.51 8.56 10.98
C ASP A 126 -7.04 8.51 10.89
N MET A 127 -7.60 8.62 9.69
CA MET A 127 -9.03 8.49 9.46
C MET A 127 -9.54 7.09 9.83
N ILE A 128 -8.79 6.04 9.47
CA ILE A 128 -9.12 4.65 9.85
C ILE A 128 -9.04 4.47 11.37
N ARG A 129 -7.99 4.98 12.01
CA ARG A 129 -7.81 4.92 13.48
C ARG A 129 -9.01 5.52 14.24
N ASN A 130 -9.66 6.52 13.65
CA ASN A 130 -10.79 7.23 14.24
C ASN A 130 -12.15 6.76 13.69
N SER A 131 -12.20 5.58 13.05
CA SER A 131 -13.43 4.98 12.57
C SER A 131 -13.75 3.70 13.35
N PRO A 132 -14.71 3.72 14.30
CA PRO A 132 -15.17 2.51 14.97
C PRO A 132 -15.66 1.45 13.98
N PHE A 133 -16.35 1.85 12.91
CA PHE A 133 -16.85 0.96 11.86
C PHE A 133 -15.73 0.22 11.13
N LEU A 134 -14.69 0.92 10.65
CA LEU A 134 -13.60 0.29 9.90
C LEU A 134 -12.73 -0.63 10.77
N LEU A 135 -12.74 -0.39 12.08
CA LEU A 135 -12.05 -1.21 13.08
C LEU A 135 -12.90 -2.36 13.64
N GLY A 136 -14.07 -2.62 13.04
CA GLY A 136 -14.96 -3.72 13.46
C GLY A 136 -15.65 -3.50 14.81
N LYS A 137 -15.66 -2.27 15.34
CA LYS A 137 -16.30 -1.92 16.63
C LYS A 137 -17.80 -1.63 16.43
N THR A 138 -18.49 -2.52 15.73
CA THR A 138 -19.92 -2.47 15.41
C THR A 138 -20.59 -3.79 15.72
N LYS A 139 -21.93 -3.81 15.77
CA LYS A 139 -22.71 -5.05 16.05
C LYS A 139 -22.40 -6.15 15.03
N ASP A 140 -22.35 -5.77 13.75
CA ASP A 140 -21.87 -6.61 12.67
C ASP A 140 -20.43 -6.17 12.32
N PRO A 141 -19.40 -6.92 12.73
CA PRO A 141 -18.03 -6.46 12.63
C PRO A 141 -17.53 -6.53 11.18
N PHE A 142 -17.05 -5.39 10.68
CA PHE A 142 -16.28 -5.30 9.44
C PHE A 142 -14.84 -4.88 9.77
N PHE A 143 -13.87 -5.70 9.39
CA PHE A 143 -12.45 -5.38 9.54
C PHE A 143 -11.87 -4.92 8.21
N VAL A 144 -11.39 -3.68 8.19
CA VAL A 144 -10.75 -3.13 7.01
C VAL A 144 -9.41 -3.81 6.73
N PHE A 145 -9.07 -3.99 5.44
CA PHE A 145 -7.81 -4.56 4.98
C PHE A 145 -7.16 -3.71 3.89
N PHE A 146 -5.84 -3.86 3.68
CA PHE A 146 -5.04 -2.99 2.82
C PHE A 146 -5.59 -2.80 1.40
N ASP A 147 -5.97 -3.89 0.73
CA ASP A 147 -6.48 -3.81 -0.65
C ASP A 147 -7.81 -3.06 -0.73
N TRP A 148 -8.57 -3.06 0.36
CA TRP A 148 -9.84 -2.37 0.41
C TRP A 148 -9.64 -0.85 0.47
N ILE A 149 -8.69 -0.35 1.26
CA ILE A 149 -8.48 1.09 1.47
C ILE A 149 -7.89 1.81 0.26
N ILE A 150 -7.13 1.11 -0.58
CA ILE A 150 -6.51 1.68 -1.78
C ILE A 150 -7.42 1.62 -3.02
N LYS A 151 -8.62 1.02 -2.92
CA LYS A 151 -9.60 1.04 -4.01
C LYS A 151 -10.08 2.48 -4.26
N PRO A 152 -10.36 2.86 -5.52
CA PRO A 152 -10.71 4.24 -5.86
C PRO A 152 -11.85 4.82 -5.02
N THR A 153 -12.96 4.09 -4.94
CA THR A 153 -14.15 4.53 -4.20
C THR A 153 -13.91 4.60 -2.69
N ASN A 154 -13.18 3.65 -2.14
CA ASN A 154 -13.02 3.52 -0.69
C ASN A 154 -12.03 4.52 -0.14
N TYR A 155 -10.89 4.72 -0.82
CA TYR A 155 -9.92 5.75 -0.46
C TYR A 155 -10.60 7.10 -0.30
N GLN A 156 -11.41 7.48 -1.31
CA GLN A 156 -12.12 8.76 -1.32
C GLN A 156 -13.14 8.85 -0.18
N LYS A 157 -13.92 7.80 0.06
CA LYS A 157 -14.88 7.79 1.18
C LYS A 157 -14.21 7.94 2.54
N ILE A 158 -13.02 7.37 2.74
CA ILE A 158 -12.29 7.49 4.00
C ILE A 158 -11.82 8.92 4.23
N ILE A 159 -11.12 9.52 3.26
CA ILE A 159 -10.57 10.88 3.42
C ILE A 159 -11.64 11.98 3.44
N GLU A 160 -12.85 11.68 2.93
CA GLU A 160 -14.03 12.55 3.07
C GLU A 160 -14.75 12.39 4.42
N GLY A 161 -14.28 11.48 5.28
CA GLY A 161 -14.80 11.28 6.62
C GLY A 161 -16.09 10.45 6.68
N ASN A 162 -16.47 9.74 5.62
CA ASN A 162 -17.75 9.00 5.57
C ASN A 162 -17.84 7.84 6.58
N TYR A 163 -16.71 7.44 7.16
CA TYR A 163 -16.64 6.37 8.15
C TYR A 163 -16.34 6.88 9.57
N LEU A 164 -16.26 8.19 9.78
CA LEU A 164 -16.04 8.78 11.08
C LEU A 164 -17.35 8.86 11.87
N ASP A 165 -17.26 8.73 13.20
CA ASP A 165 -18.36 9.15 14.06
C ASP A 165 -18.42 10.68 14.15
N ARG A 166 -19.51 11.23 14.71
CA ARG A 166 -19.70 12.69 14.80
C ARG A 166 -18.53 13.39 15.50
N ARG A 167 -18.00 12.80 16.58
CA ARG A 167 -16.90 13.40 17.36
C ARG A 167 -15.61 13.43 16.56
N SER A 168 -15.27 12.32 15.90
CA SER A 168 -14.09 12.23 15.06
C SER A 168 -14.21 13.14 13.84
N TYR A 169 -15.39 13.20 13.21
CA TYR A 169 -15.64 14.11 12.09
C TYR A 169 -15.34 15.56 12.47
N GLN A 170 -15.81 16.02 13.63
CA GLN A 170 -15.56 17.38 14.11
C GLN A 170 -14.06 17.70 14.27
N ARG A 171 -13.24 16.70 14.64
CA ARG A 171 -11.78 16.86 14.73
C ARG A 171 -11.11 17.03 13.37
N PHE A 172 -11.66 16.41 12.31
CA PHE A 172 -11.09 16.44 10.97
C PHE A 172 -11.81 17.40 10.02
N SER A 173 -12.85 18.12 10.47
CA SER A 173 -13.77 18.85 9.58
C SER A 173 -13.05 19.84 8.67
N GLY A 174 -12.09 20.62 9.18
CA GLY A 174 -11.32 21.57 8.37
C GLY A 174 -10.52 20.91 7.25
N ILE A 175 -9.93 19.73 7.50
CA ILE A 175 -9.20 18.96 6.49
C ILE A 175 -10.18 18.40 5.45
N ILE A 176 -11.30 17.83 5.92
CA ILE A 176 -12.33 17.24 5.07
C ILE A 176 -12.96 18.29 4.15
N ASP A 177 -13.29 19.46 4.69
CA ASP A 177 -13.88 20.56 3.93
C ASP A 177 -12.88 21.09 2.89
N GLY A 178 -11.60 21.26 3.26
CA GLY A 178 -10.54 21.61 2.31
C GLY A 178 -10.39 20.61 1.16
N ILE A 179 -10.48 19.29 1.44
CA ILE A 179 -10.45 18.25 0.40
C ILE A 179 -11.67 18.35 -0.53
N LYS A 180 -12.86 18.62 0.02
CA LYS A 180 -14.09 18.78 -0.78
C LYS A 180 -14.01 20.01 -1.68
N ASP A 181 -13.53 21.13 -1.15
CA ASP A 181 -13.35 22.37 -1.91
C ASP A 181 -12.34 22.20 -3.04
N LEU A 182 -11.22 21.53 -2.76
CA LEU A 182 -10.21 21.21 -3.76
C LEU A 182 -10.82 20.38 -4.91
N LYS A 183 -11.61 19.36 -4.60
CA LYS A 183 -12.32 18.55 -5.62
C LYS A 183 -13.31 19.38 -6.44
N LYS A 184 -14.05 20.28 -5.79
CA LYS A 184 -15.00 21.17 -6.45
C LYS A 184 -14.29 22.06 -7.46
N GLN A 185 -13.19 22.70 -7.06
CA GLN A 185 -12.36 23.54 -7.94
C GLN A 185 -11.84 22.75 -9.15
N TYR A 186 -11.36 21.51 -8.96
CA TYR A 186 -10.92 20.67 -10.07
C TYR A 186 -12.04 20.34 -11.06
N LYS A 187 -13.23 20.02 -10.54
CA LYS A 187 -14.39 19.72 -11.38
C LYS A 187 -14.83 20.95 -12.18
N GLU A 188 -14.76 22.13 -11.58
CA GLU A 188 -15.09 23.40 -12.25
C GLU A 188 -14.05 23.78 -13.32
N ALA A 189 -12.75 23.68 -12.99
CA ALA A 189 -11.68 23.93 -13.96
C ALA A 189 -11.78 23.01 -15.19
N SER A 190 -12.06 21.73 -14.99
CA SER A 190 -12.21 20.76 -16.10
C SER A 190 -13.41 21.02 -17.01
N LYS A 191 -14.42 21.77 -16.55
CA LYS A 191 -15.59 22.14 -17.37
C LYS A 191 -15.36 23.39 -18.22
N ASN A 192 -14.44 24.25 -17.80
CA ASN A 192 -14.16 25.51 -18.49
C ASN A 192 -13.12 25.35 -19.61
N GLU A 193 -12.49 24.17 -19.72
CA GLU A 193 -11.53 23.80 -20.77
C GLU A 193 -12.17 23.04 -21.95
N THR A 194 -13.49 22.80 -21.91
CA THR A 194 -14.30 22.16 -22.96
C THR A 194 -15.37 23.11 -23.47
#